data_AF-A0AAD7SFW3-F1
#
_entry.id   AF-A0AAD7SFW3-F1
#
_cell.length_a   1.000
_cell.length_b   1.000
_cell.length_c   1.000
_cell.angle_alpha   90.00
_cell.angle_beta   90.00
_cell.angle_gamma   90.00
#
_symmetry.space_group_name_H-M   'P 1'
#
loop_
_entity.id
_entity.type
_entity.pdbx_description
1 polymer ?
#
loop_
_entity_poly.entity_id
_entity_poly.type
_entity_poly.pdbx_seq_one_letter_code
_entity_poly.pdbx_strand_id
1 'polypeptide(L)'
;MGLFDRLASCLGIKKKEVNVLCVGLDNSGKSTMINQLKPSSAHSEDIVPTIGFSVERFSTTSLSFTVFDMSGQGRYRSLWEHYYSASNALTGEGLKEGVDWLQDQIQSMKV
;
A
#
# COMPACT_ATOMS: atom_id res chain seq x y z
N MET A 1 13.12 9.85 -18.67
CA MET A 1 14.55 10.00 -18.31
C MET A 1 15.12 11.29 -18.92
N GLY A 2 14.45 12.43 -18.71
CA GLY A 2 14.89 13.74 -19.21
C GLY A 2 15.17 14.75 -18.09
N LEU A 3 15.69 15.92 -18.44
CA LEU A 3 15.95 17.03 -17.50
C LEU A 3 14.68 17.49 -16.76
N PHE A 4 13.53 17.45 -17.45
CA PHE A 4 12.23 17.80 -16.87
C PHE A 4 11.75 16.83 -15.79
N ASP A 5 12.03 15.52 -15.91
CA ASP A 5 11.73 14.55 -14.85
C ASP A 5 12.54 14.86 -13.58
N ARG A 6 13.81 15.27 -13.76
CA ARG A 6 14.69 15.64 -12.65
C ARG A 6 14.25 16.94 -11.98
N LEU A 7 13.81 17.93 -12.76
CA LEU A 7 13.22 19.16 -12.23
C LEU A 7 11.91 18.88 -11.49
N ALA A 8 11.00 18.09 -12.07
CA ALA A 8 9.75 17.71 -11.41
C ALA A 8 9.99 16.90 -10.11
N SER A 9 11.00 16.03 -10.11
CA SER A 9 11.43 15.31 -8.91
C SER A 9 12.08 16.23 -7.88
N CYS A 10 12.89 17.21 -8.29
CA CYS A 10 13.57 18.16 -7.41
C CYS A 10 12.60 19.17 -6.80
N LEU A 11 11.56 19.56 -7.54
CA LEU A 11 10.47 20.41 -7.07
C LEU A 11 9.44 19.63 -6.23
N GLY A 12 9.65 18.33 -5.98
CA GLY A 12 8.75 17.49 -5.19
C GLY A 12 7.39 17.24 -5.84
N ILE A 13 7.24 17.51 -7.13
CA ILE A 13 5.97 17.41 -7.86
C ILE A 13 5.65 15.93 -8.16
N LYS A 14 6.68 15.10 -8.40
CA LYS A 14 6.51 13.69 -8.72
C LYS A 14 6.59 12.83 -7.46
N LYS A 15 5.50 12.15 -7.13
CA LYS A 15 5.48 11.13 -6.07
C LYS A 15 6.06 9.81 -6.59
N LYS A 16 6.74 9.07 -5.73
CA LYS A 16 7.17 7.70 -6.05
C LYS A 16 5.99 6.74 -5.85
N GLU A 17 5.79 5.86 -6.82
CA GLU A 17 4.75 4.84 -6.76
C GLU A 17 5.21 3.67 -5.89
N VAL A 18 4.31 3.18 -5.05
CA VAL A 18 4.52 2.04 -4.16
C VAL A 18 3.31 1.11 -4.27
N ASN A 19 3.48 -0.01 -4.96
CA ASN A 19 2.46 -1.05 -5.09
C ASN A 19 2.73 -2.19 -4.10
N VAL A 20 1.78 -2.38 -3.19
CA VAL A 20 1.87 -3.35 -2.09
C VAL A 20 0.81 -4.42 -2.28
N LEU A 21 1.20 -5.67 -2.10
CA LEU A 21 0.25 -6.77 -1.97
C LEU A 21 0.10 -7.11 -0.49
N CYS A 22 -1.12 -6.97 0.05
CA CYS A 22 -1.41 -7.31 1.43
C CYS A 22 -2.08 -8.69 1.50
N VAL A 23 -1.38 -9.67 2.09
CA VAL A 23 -1.84 -11.05 2.26
C VAL A 23 -1.78 -11.47 3.73
N GLY A 24 -2.56 -12.48 4.09
CA GLY A 24 -2.67 -12.95 5.47
C GLY A 24 -3.98 -13.70 5.71
N LEU A 25 -4.06 -14.43 6.82
CA LEU A 25 -5.24 -15.24 7.17
C LEU A 25 -6.50 -14.39 7.28
N ASP A 26 -7.66 -15.05 7.20
CA ASP A 26 -8.93 -14.36 7.40
C ASP A 26 -8.99 -13.74 8.80
N ASN A 27 -9.65 -12.59 8.92
CA ASN A 27 -9.75 -11.82 10.16
C ASN A 27 -8.40 -11.42 10.81
N SER A 28 -7.27 -11.46 10.08
CA SER A 28 -5.96 -11.05 10.62
C SER A 28 -5.76 -9.52 10.71
N GLY A 29 -6.80 -8.71 10.44
CA GLY A 29 -6.75 -7.24 10.53
C GLY A 29 -6.16 -6.49 9.32
N LYS A 30 -6.04 -7.13 8.15
CA LYS A 30 -5.44 -6.52 6.93
C LYS A 30 -6.12 -5.21 6.53
N SER A 31 -7.42 -5.27 6.27
CA SER A 31 -8.21 -4.10 5.86
C SER A 31 -8.22 -3.01 6.93
N THR A 32 -8.21 -3.40 8.22
CA THR A 32 -8.06 -2.48 9.36
C THR A 32 -6.72 -1.77 9.36
N MET A 33 -5.63 -2.51 9.22
CA MET A 33 -4.28 -1.93 9.14
C MET A 33 -4.15 -0.99 7.94
N ILE A 34 -4.63 -1.40 6.77
CA ILE A 34 -4.62 -0.54 5.57
C ILE A 34 -5.43 0.73 5.80
N ASN A 35 -6.61 0.63 6.42
CA ASN A 35 -7.43 1.79 6.75
C ASN A 35 -6.71 2.77 7.68
N GLN A 36 -5.99 2.27 8.68
CA GLN A 36 -5.20 3.10 9.62
C GLN A 36 -3.97 3.76 8.98
N LEU A 37 -3.46 3.19 7.87
CA LEU A 37 -2.33 3.78 7.14
C LEU A 37 -2.75 4.87 6.15
N LYS A 38 -4.05 4.98 5.86
CA LYS A 38 -4.58 6.06 5.02
C LYS A 38 -4.55 7.38 5.79
N PRO A 39 -4.58 8.54 5.09
CA PRO A 39 -4.88 9.81 5.73
C PRO A 39 -6.23 9.75 6.45
N SER A 40 -6.37 10.44 7.59
CA SER A 40 -7.59 10.40 8.42
C SER A 40 -8.85 10.80 7.66
N SER A 41 -8.74 11.66 6.64
CA SER A 41 -9.85 12.06 5.77
C SER A 41 -10.36 10.94 4.83
N ALA A 42 -9.60 9.84 4.71
CA ALA A 42 -9.91 8.70 3.87
C ALA A 42 -10.15 7.42 4.69
N HIS A 43 -10.24 7.53 6.03
CA HIS A 43 -10.65 6.42 6.88
C HIS A 43 -12.09 6.02 6.59
N SER A 44 -12.33 4.72 6.53
CA SER A 44 -13.66 4.12 6.54
C SER A 44 -14.06 3.81 7.98
N GLU A 45 -15.28 4.16 8.38
CA GLU A 45 -15.86 3.83 9.70
C GLU A 45 -16.17 2.33 9.80
N ASP A 46 -16.72 1.76 8.72
CA ASP A 46 -17.07 0.35 8.66
C ASP A 46 -16.07 -0.44 7.82
N ILE A 47 -15.46 -1.45 8.45
CA ILE A 47 -14.56 -2.39 7.77
C ILE A 47 -15.23 -3.75 7.71
N VAL A 48 -15.57 -4.17 6.50
CA VAL A 48 -16.24 -5.45 6.23
C VAL A 48 -15.26 -6.50 5.71
N PRO A 49 -15.55 -7.81 5.85
CA PRO A 49 -14.70 -8.86 5.30
C PRO A 49 -14.52 -8.73 3.77
N THR A 50 -13.26 -8.71 3.31
CA THR A 50 -12.93 -8.59 1.89
C THR A 50 -13.36 -9.84 1.11
N ILE A 51 -14.09 -9.63 0.02
CA ILE A 51 -14.52 -10.68 -0.92
C ILE A 51 -13.59 -10.65 -2.14
N GLY A 52 -12.83 -11.72 -2.36
CA GLY A 52 -11.82 -11.76 -3.42
C GLY A 52 -10.64 -10.84 -3.12
N PHE A 53 -10.75 -9.55 -3.50
CA PHE A 53 -9.75 -8.51 -3.25
C PHE A 53 -10.37 -7.10 -3.29
N SER A 54 -9.69 -6.12 -2.70
CA SER A 54 -9.92 -4.69 -2.90
C SER A 54 -8.65 -3.99 -3.40
N VAL A 55 -8.79 -2.83 -4.02
CA VAL A 55 -7.66 -1.98 -4.42
C VAL A 55 -7.76 -0.64 -3.71
N GLU A 56 -6.95 -0.47 -2.67
CA GLU A 56 -6.90 0.74 -1.87
C GLU A 56 -5.83 1.67 -2.39
N ARG A 57 -6.20 2.93 -2.65
CA ARG A 57 -5.26 3.96 -3.11
C ARG A 57 -5.24 5.14 -2.16
N PHE A 58 -4.05 5.56 -1.79
CA PHE A 58 -3.85 6.76 -0.99
C PHE A 58 -2.49 7.37 -1.30
N SER A 59 -2.31 8.64 -0.94
CA SER A 59 -1.04 9.32 -1.17
C SER A 59 -0.59 10.07 0.07
N THR A 60 0.72 10.15 0.23
CA THR A 60 1.40 10.98 1.21
C THR A 60 2.04 12.17 0.50
N THR A 61 2.90 12.93 1.19
CA THR A 61 3.65 14.04 0.59
C THR A 61 4.52 13.56 -0.58
N SER A 62 5.22 12.43 -0.42
CA SER A 62 6.23 11.97 -1.37
C SER A 62 5.89 10.64 -2.06
N LEU A 63 4.87 9.91 -1.57
CA LEU A 63 4.53 8.57 -2.06
C LEU A 63 3.07 8.47 -2.53
N SER A 64 2.87 7.63 -3.53
CA SER A 64 1.56 7.22 -4.03
C SER A 64 1.45 5.71 -3.84
N PHE A 65 0.49 5.27 -3.02
CA PHE A 65 0.30 3.87 -2.69
C PHE A 65 -0.86 3.28 -3.48
N THR A 66 -0.64 2.08 -4.02
CA THR A 66 -1.69 1.16 -4.44
C THR A 66 -1.54 -0.13 -3.65
N VAL A 67 -2.52 -0.44 -2.80
CA VAL A 67 -2.51 -1.66 -1.99
C VAL A 67 -3.57 -2.61 -2.51
N PHE A 68 -3.15 -3.81 -2.93
CA PHE A 68 -4.04 -4.91 -3.24
C PHE A 68 -4.34 -5.66 -1.93
N ASP A 69 -5.50 -5.37 -1.32
CA ASP A 69 -5.98 -6.06 -0.10
C ASP A 69 -6.62 -7.39 -0.48
N MET A 70 -5.95 -8.50 -0.21
CA MET A 70 -6.42 -9.82 -0.61
C MET A 70 -7.28 -10.45 0.48
N SER A 71 -8.36 -11.14 0.10
CA SER A 71 -9.15 -11.91 1.06
C SER A 71 -8.33 -13.03 1.69
N GLY A 72 -8.47 -13.21 3.00
CA GLY A 72 -7.83 -14.28 3.76
C GLY A 72 -8.64 -15.58 3.83
N GLN A 73 -9.90 -15.54 3.38
CA GLN A 73 -10.81 -16.70 3.39
C GLN A 73 -10.25 -17.80 2.49
N GLY A 74 -10.32 -19.05 2.96
CA GLY A 74 -9.71 -20.21 2.27
C GLY A 74 -10.08 -20.31 0.79
N ARG A 75 -11.36 -20.07 0.45
CA ARG A 75 -11.88 -20.11 -0.93
C ARG A 75 -11.27 -19.09 -1.90
N TYR A 76 -10.64 -18.03 -1.39
CA TYR A 76 -10.09 -16.95 -2.22
C TYR A 76 -8.55 -16.93 -2.24
N ARG A 77 -7.86 -17.80 -1.49
CA ARG A 77 -6.39 -17.76 -1.40
C ARG A 77 -5.67 -18.07 -2.71
N SER A 78 -6.30 -18.83 -3.60
CA SER A 78 -5.77 -19.07 -4.96
C SER A 78 -5.65 -17.78 -5.77
N LEU A 79 -6.37 -16.71 -5.42
CA LEU A 79 -6.23 -15.42 -6.09
C LEU A 79 -4.91 -14.72 -5.75
N TRP A 80 -4.23 -15.04 -4.65
CA TRP A 80 -3.03 -14.32 -4.22
C TRP A 80 -1.93 -14.32 -5.28
N GLU A 81 -1.70 -15.48 -5.91
CA GLU A 81 -0.63 -15.66 -6.88
C GLU A 81 -0.83 -14.84 -8.16
N HIS A 82 -2.07 -14.48 -8.48
CA HIS A 82 -2.38 -13.63 -9.63
C HIS A 82 -1.91 -12.18 -9.44
N TYR A 83 -1.63 -11.75 -8.21
CA TYR A 83 -1.27 -10.36 -7.89
C TYR A 83 0.19 -10.19 -7.44
N TYR A 84 0.98 -11.27 -7.37
CA TYR A 84 2.42 -11.17 -7.04
C TYR A 84 3.16 -10.23 -7.99
N SER A 85 2.88 -10.33 -9.29
CA SER A 85 3.50 -9.48 -10.32
C SER A 85 3.17 -8.00 -10.18
N ALA A 86 2.09 -7.65 -9.46
CA ALA A 86 1.66 -6.27 -9.27
C ALA A 86 2.40 -5.57 -8.12
N SER A 87 3.17 -6.29 -7.30
CA SER A 87 3.90 -5.71 -6.18
C SER A 87 5.30 -5.21 -6.57
N ASN A 88 5.69 -4.07 -6.02
CA ASN A 88 7.04 -3.53 -6.12
C ASN A 88 8.12 -4.38 -5.42
N ALA A 89 7.74 -5.42 -4.66
CA ALA A 89 8.70 -6.37 -4.11
C ALA A 89 9.53 -7.09 -5.21
N LEU A 90 8.99 -7.23 -6.42
CA LEU A 90 9.68 -7.87 -7.54
C LEU A 90 10.60 -6.92 -8.30
N THR A 91 10.16 -5.67 -8.49
CA THR A 91 10.93 -4.66 -9.25
C THR A 91 11.93 -3.92 -8.38
N GLY A 92 11.70 -3.86 -7.06
CA GLY A 92 12.49 -3.07 -6.10
C GLY A 92 12.25 -1.56 -6.17
N GLU A 93 11.64 -1.05 -7.24
CA GLU A 93 11.32 0.37 -7.38
C GLU A 93 10.35 0.81 -6.29
N GLY A 94 10.60 1.90 -5.57
CA GLY A 94 9.70 2.38 -4.50
C GLY A 94 9.68 1.50 -3.24
N LEU A 95 10.38 0.35 -3.23
CA LEU A 95 10.39 -0.58 -2.10
C LEU A 95 11.05 0.06 -0.86
N LYS A 96 12.24 0.64 -1.03
CA LYS A 96 12.97 1.25 0.08
C LYS A 96 12.15 2.39 0.68
N GLU A 97 11.60 3.26 -0.15
CA GLU A 97 10.84 4.41 0.28
C GLU A 97 9.55 4.01 0.98
N GLY A 98 8.86 2.98 0.47
CA GLY A 98 7.67 2.43 1.12
C GLY A 98 7.99 1.81 2.48
N VAL A 99 9.09 1.07 2.61
CA VAL A 99 9.52 0.45 3.87
C VAL A 99 9.97 1.49 4.88
N ASP A 100 10.80 2.46 4.48
CA ASP A 100 11.22 3.57 5.33
C ASP A 100 10.01 4.34 5.86
N TRP A 101 9.06 4.67 4.97
CA TRP A 101 7.83 5.36 5.37
C TRP A 101 7.00 4.56 6.38
N LEU A 102 6.82 3.26 6.14
CA LEU A 102 6.06 2.39 7.04
C LEU A 102 6.74 2.30 8.41
N GLN A 103 8.08 2.22 8.43
CA GLN A 103 8.85 2.22 9.67
C GLN A 103 8.63 3.50 10.46
N ASP A 104 8.66 4.67 9.81
CA ASP A 104 8.40 5.95 10.45
C ASP A 104 6.99 6.01 11.06
N GLN A 105 5.98 5.49 10.34
CA GLN A 105 4.62 5.40 10.87
C GLN A 105 4.56 4.53 12.13
N ILE A 106 5.15 3.33 12.10
CA ILE A 106 5.16 2.41 13.24
C ILE A 106 5.89 3.03 14.44
N GLN A 107 7.00 3.74 14.20
CA GLN A 107 7.73 4.44 15.26
C GLN A 107 6.90 5.57 15.88
N SER A 108 6.16 6.33 15.07
CA SER A 108 5.29 7.41 15.56
C SER A 108 4.10 6.91 16.39
N MET A 109 3.68 5.66 16.18
CA MET A 109 2.58 5.02 16.92
C MET A 109 3.00 4.44 18.27
N LYS A 110 4.31 4.28 18.51
CA LYS A 110 4.84 3.84 19.81
C LYS A 110 4.93 5.05 20.74
N VAL A 111 3.90 5.21 21.58
CA VAL A 111 3.93 6.10 22.75
C VAL A 111 4.91 5.56 23.78
#